data_AF-A0A7C6KE77-F1
#
_entry.id   AF-A0A7C6KE77-F1
#
_cell.length_a   1.000
_cell.length_b   1.000
_cell.length_c   1.000
_cell.angle_alpha   90.00
_cell.angle_beta   90.00
_cell.angle_gamma   90.00
#
_symmetry.space_group_name_H-M   'P 1'
#
loop_
_entity.id
_entity.type
_entity.pdbx_description
1 polymer ?
#
loop_
_entity_poly.entity_id
_entity_poly.type
_entity_poly.pdbx_seq_one_letter_code
_entity_poly.pdbx_strand_id
1 'polypeptide(L)' 'MREYLTRAAAWISQGVNCLLLGGHHDQTVSARAYVNRHRCGWGIAYRTINVLFFWQDNHCRESHSADVEFAKEVLNA' A
#
# COMPACT_ATOMS: atom_id res chain seq x y z
N MET A 1 21.04 -1.91 -0.68
CA MET A 1 20.54 -0.62 -1.22
C MET A 1 19.10 -0.72 -1.72
N ARG A 2 18.77 -1.64 -2.63
CA ARG A 2 17.40 -1.84 -3.15
C ARG A 2 16.35 -2.03 -2.05
N GLU A 3 16.63 -2.85 -1.05
CA GLU A 3 15.72 -3.08 0.09
C GLU A 3 15.46 -1.83 0.94
N TYR A 4 16.51 -1.05 1.23
CA TYR A 4 16.36 0.19 1.98
C TYR A 4 15.51 1.22 1.24
N LEU A 5 15.67 1.32 -0.09
CA LEU A 5 14.83 2.18 -0.91
C LEU A 5 13.36 1.74 -0.88
N THR A 6 13.10 0.42 -0.97
CA THR A 6 11.74 -0.11 -0.86
C THR A 6 11.12 0.17 0.51
N ARG A 7 11.89 -0.02 1.60
CA ARG A 7 11.42 0.28 2.97
C ARG A 7 11.13 1.77 3.15
N ALA A 8 12.01 2.63 2.67
CA ALA A 8 11.80 4.08 2.71
C ALA A 8 10.56 4.49 1.89
N ALA A 9 10.36 3.91 0.71
CA ALA A 9 9.18 4.17 -0.11
C ALA A 9 7.89 3.69 0.57
N ALA A 10 7.90 2.53 1.22
CA ALA A 10 6.77 2.02 2.01
C ALA A 10 6.45 2.95 3.18
N TRP A 11 7.47 3.38 3.93
CA TRP A 11 7.32 4.33 5.04
C TRP A 11 6.76 5.69 4.60
N ILE A 12 7.23 6.22 3.47
CA ILE A 12 6.66 7.44 2.88
C ILE A 12 5.19 7.23 2.50
N SER A 13 4.85 6.09 1.88
CA SER A 13 3.47 5.76 1.52
C SER A 13 2.56 5.66 2.75
N GLN A 14 3.04 5.03 3.82
CA GLN A 14 2.37 4.98 5.12
C GLN A 14 2.17 6.38 5.71
N GLY A 15 3.20 7.23 5.67
CA GLY A 15 3.13 8.62 6.10
C GLY A 15 2.09 9.42 5.32
N VAL A 16 2.04 9.28 3.99
CA VAL A 16 1.00 9.91 3.15
C VAL A 16 -0.39 9.38 3.52
N ASN A 17 -0.55 8.07 3.68
CA ASN A 17 -1.83 7.48 4.05
C ASN A 17 -2.33 8.02 5.40
N CYS A 18 -1.45 8.10 6.40
CA CYS A 18 -1.76 8.59 7.73
C CYS A 18 -2.05 10.09 7.74
N LEU A 19 -1.12 10.91 7.24
CA LEU A 19 -1.15 12.36 7.41
C LEU A 19 -2.11 13.05 6.44
N LEU A 20 -2.22 12.56 5.19
CA LEU A 20 -2.96 13.24 4.13
C LEU A 20 -4.31 12.58 3.84
N LEU A 21 -4.44 11.28 4.10
CA LEU A 21 -5.65 10.52 3.75
C LEU A 21 -6.43 10.03 4.98
N GLY A 22 -5.96 10.29 6.20
CA GLY A 22 -6.60 9.85 7.45
C GLY A 22 -6.70 8.33 7.59
N GLY A 23 -5.71 7.61 7.06
CA GLY A 23 -5.60 6.16 7.13
C GLY A 23 -4.78 5.68 8.32
N HIS A 24 -4.67 4.36 8.48
CA HIS A 24 -3.81 3.77 9.51
C HIS A 24 -2.33 3.96 9.15
N HIS A 25 -1.48 4.24 10.15
CA HIS A 25 -0.05 4.47 9.95
C HIS A 25 0.70 3.22 9.48
N ASP A 26 0.22 2.03 9.80
CA ASP A 26 0.83 0.77 9.31
C ASP A 26 0.39 0.39 7.88
N GLN A 27 -0.55 1.13 7.28
CA GLN A 27 -1.10 0.79 5.97
C GLN A 27 -0.56 1.74 4.89
N THR A 28 -0.10 1.20 3.77
CA THR A 28 0.32 2.02 2.62
C THR A 28 -0.87 2.58 1.84
N VAL A 29 -0.66 3.64 1.04
CA VAL A 29 -1.71 4.17 0.13
C VAL A 29 -2.17 3.11 -0.87
N SER A 30 -1.23 2.34 -1.44
CA SER A 30 -1.52 1.28 -2.41
C SER A 30 -2.38 0.17 -1.79
N ALA A 31 -2.05 -0.26 -0.57
CA ALA A 31 -2.83 -1.24 0.17
C ALA A 31 -4.25 -0.73 0.47
N ARG A 32 -4.37 0.54 0.92
CA ARG A 32 -5.67 1.14 1.17
C ARG A 32 -6.51 1.28 -0.10
N ALA A 33 -5.89 1.62 -1.22
CA ALA A 33 -6.53 1.69 -2.52
C ALA A 33 -7.07 0.32 -2.94
N TYR A 34 -6.31 -0.76 -2.71
CA TYR A 34 -6.81 -2.12 -2.93
C TYR A 34 -8.03 -2.44 -2.05
N VAL A 35 -7.97 -2.20 -0.74
CA VAL A 35 -9.08 -2.50 0.18
C VAL A 35 -10.34 -1.71 -0.19
N ASN A 36 -10.19 -0.44 -0.57
CA ASN A 36 -11.31 0.45 -0.87
C ASN A 36 -11.68 0.52 -2.35
N ARG A 37 -11.11 -0.33 -3.23
CA ARG A 37 -11.28 -0.26 -4.69
C ARG A 37 -12.73 -0.22 -5.21
N HIS A 38 -13.68 -0.68 -4.41
CA HIS A 38 -15.12 -0.68 -4.73
C HIS A 38 -15.86 0.59 -4.27
N ARG A 39 -15.17 1.51 -3.58
CA ARG A 39 -15.72 2.80 -3.13
C ARG A 39 -15.40 3.89 -4.13
N CYS A 40 -16.27 4.91 -4.17
CA CYS A 40 -16.10 6.08 -5.05
C CYS A 40 -14.72 6.72 -4.84
N GLY A 41 -14.07 7.15 -5.94
CA GLY A 41 -12.72 7.71 -5.96
C GLY A 41 -11.60 6.68 -5.82
N TRP A 42 -11.71 5.73 -4.89
CA TRP A 42 -10.68 4.72 -4.63
C TRP A 42 -10.50 3.71 -5.77
N GLY A 43 -11.57 3.39 -6.50
CA GLY A 43 -11.45 2.55 -7.71
C GLY A 43 -10.60 3.19 -8.80
N ILE A 44 -10.64 4.53 -8.92
CA ILE A 44 -9.77 5.29 -9.83
C ILE A 44 -8.34 5.26 -9.30
N ALA A 45 -8.13 5.59 -8.02
CA ALA A 45 -6.80 5.56 -7.40
C ALA A 45 -6.13 4.18 -7.56
N TYR A 46 -6.85 3.09 -7.30
CA TYR A 46 -6.38 1.71 -7.49
C TYR A 46 -5.92 1.45 -8.93
N ARG A 47 -6.69 1.86 -9.93
CA ARG A 47 -6.33 1.69 -11.35
C ARG A 47 -5.14 2.56 -11.73
N THR A 48 -5.14 3.83 -11.34
CA THR A 48 -4.05 4.78 -11.62
C THR A 48 -2.74 4.30 -11.02
N ILE A 49 -2.73 3.87 -9.76
CA ILE A 49 -1.52 3.37 -9.11
C ILE A 49 -1.01 2.11 -9.83
N ASN A 50 -1.88 1.13 -10.13
CA ASN A 50 -1.43 -0.06 -10.87
C ASN A 50 -0.87 0.28 -12.28
N VAL A 51 -1.39 1.31 -12.94
CA VAL A 51 -0.81 1.79 -14.22
C VAL A 51 0.56 2.45 -14.01
N LEU A 52 0.75 3.23 -12.95
CA LEU A 52 2.06 3.80 -12.62
C LEU A 52 3.11 2.71 -12.34
N PHE A 53 2.68 1.59 -11.76
CA PHE A 53 3.48 0.41 -11.47
C PHE A 53 3.21 -0.73 -12.47
N PHE A 54 3.13 -0.41 -13.77
CA PHE A 54 2.73 -1.37 -14.82
C PHE A 54 3.61 -2.63 -14.94
N TRP A 55 4.81 -2.62 -14.38
CA TRP A 55 5.72 -3.78 -14.33
C TRP A 55 5.39 -4.78 -13.21
N GLN A 56 4.35 -4.51 -12.42
CA GLN A 56 3.80 -5.43 -11.42
C GLN A 56 2.38 -5.81 -11.82
N ASP A 57 2.04 -7.10 -11.74
CA ASP A 57 0.72 -7.60 -12.16
C ASP A 57 -0.42 -6.92 -11.41
N ASN A 58 -0.23 -6.67 -10.11
CA ASN A 58 -1.16 -5.91 -9.29
C ASN A 58 -0.46 -5.30 -8.07
N HIS A 59 0.24 -4.19 -8.29
CA HIS A 59 0.97 -3.46 -7.26
C HIS A 59 0.14 -3.21 -5.99
N CYS A 60 -1.12 -2.75 -6.14
CA CYS A 60 -1.96 -2.45 -4.99
C CYS A 60 -2.31 -3.71 -4.17
N ARG A 61 -2.59 -4.83 -4.84
CA ARG A 61 -2.83 -6.13 -4.16
C ARG A 61 -1.57 -6.61 -3.47
N GLU A 62 -0.43 -6.58 -4.16
CA GLU A 62 0.87 -6.98 -3.60
C GLU A 62 1.21 -6.17 -2.35
N SER A 63 1.01 -4.85 -2.38
CA SER A 63 1.24 -4.01 -1.21
C SER A 63 0.29 -4.36 -0.06
N HIS A 64 -0.99 -4.63 -0.32
CA HIS A 64 -1.89 -5.08 0.72
C HIS A 64 -1.46 -6.43 1.33
N SER A 65 -1.03 -7.37 0.50
CA SER A 65 -0.53 -8.66 0.95
C SER A 65 0.73 -8.52 1.80
N ALA A 66 1.65 -7.62 1.45
CA ALA A 66 2.84 -7.35 2.26
C ALA A 66 2.50 -6.80 3.65
N ASP A 67 1.56 -5.84 3.74
CA ASP A 67 1.08 -5.32 5.03
C ASP A 67 0.45 -6.43 5.89
N VAL A 68 -0.29 -7.35 5.27
CA VAL A 68 -0.92 -8.51 5.96
C VAL A 68 0.13 -9.51 6.44
N GLU A 69 1.11 -9.86 5.62
CA GLU A 69 2.18 -10.78 6.03
C GLU A 69 2.99 -10.20 7.20
N PHE A 70 3.35 -8.91 7.15
CA PHE A 70 4.02 -8.26 8.28
C PHE A 70 3.19 -8.31 9.57
N ALA A 71 1.89 -8.03 9.49
CA ALA A 71 1.01 -8.12 10.65
C ALA A 71 0.97 -9.55 11.23
N LYS A 72 0.99 -10.59 10.38
CA LYS A 72 1.08 -11.98 10.83
C LYS A 72 2.43 -12.29 11.49
N GLU A 73 3.52 -11.78 10.94
CA GLU A 73 4.86 -11.95 11.55
C GLU A 73 4.89 -11.36 12.96
N VAL A 74 4.34 -10.17 13.17
CA VAL A 74 4.24 -9.52 14.48
C VAL A 74 3.39 -10.33 15.47
N LEU A 75 2.29 -10.93 15.02
CA LEU A 75 1.41 -11.74 15.87
C LEU A 75 2.02 -13.10 16.27
N ASN A 76 2.97 -13.61 15.49
CA ASN A 76 3.64 -14.88 15.74
C ASN A 76 5.00 -14.73 16.45
N ALA A 77 5.41 -13.50 16.77
CA ALA A 77 6.64 -13.16 17.49
C ALA A 77 6.42 -13.14 19.01
#